data_AF-A0A7S1M7H0-F1
#
_entry.id   AF-A0A7S1M7H0-F1
#
_cell.length_a   1.000
_cell.length_b   1.000
_cell.length_c   1.000
_cell.angle_alpha   90.00
_cell.angle_beta   90.00
_cell.angle_gamma   90.00
#
_symmetry.space_group_name_H-M   'P 1'
#
loop_
_entity.id
_entity.type
_entity.pdbx_description
1 polymer ?
#
loop_
_entity_poly.entity_id
_entity_poly.type
_entity_poly.pdbx_seq_one_letter_code
_entity_poly.pdbx_strand_id
1 'polypeptide(L)'
;LRSTFAAEDPSLSGDEADLQKMAQGALTTELARKDSTIWSAIDGMLHAATKAMSSMKGAGKDAQAKIMEGLQGTLSDRALALQNATARANKEQERHSEEYLLGLLMQHQKEWSEEKQLNVTRDFVRDCPAARELLQRHRAGKPLAPELAALMDSRQAVEAKAKTLFLQLADSLNEK
;
A
#
# COMPACT_ATOMS: atom_id res chain seq x y z
N LEU A 1 4.24 28.89 1.59
CA LEU A 1 3.33 27.92 0.94
C LEU A 1 2.56 27.20 2.04
N ARG A 2 1.33 27.63 2.34
CA ARG A 2 0.45 26.91 3.28
C ARG A 2 -0.15 25.74 2.51
N SER A 3 0.41 24.55 2.72
CA SER A 3 -0.19 23.30 2.28
C SER A 3 -1.48 23.05 3.08
N THR A 4 -2.63 23.31 2.48
CA THR A 4 -3.90 22.70 2.89
C THR A 4 -3.99 21.31 2.28
N PHE A 5 -3.19 20.37 2.80
CA PHE A 5 -3.55 18.96 2.75
C PHE A 5 -4.47 18.73 3.94
N ALA A 6 -5.71 18.31 3.67
CA ALA A 6 -6.76 18.16 4.66
C ALA A 6 -6.24 17.38 5.87
N ALA A 7 -6.02 18.08 6.99
CA ALA A 7 -5.70 17.48 8.27
C ALA A 7 -6.90 16.63 8.69
N GLU A 8 -6.64 15.43 9.21
CA GLU A 8 -7.62 14.58 9.89
C GLU A 8 -8.43 15.46 10.86
N ASP A 9 -9.76 15.43 10.74
CA ASP A 9 -10.63 16.11 11.69
C ASP A 9 -10.69 15.27 12.97
N PRO A 10 -10.14 15.75 14.10
CA PRO A 10 -10.08 14.98 15.34
C PRO A 10 -11.46 14.76 15.99
N SER A 11 -12.55 15.26 15.38
CA SER A 11 -13.92 15.07 15.85
C SER A 11 -14.64 13.85 15.27
N LEU A 12 -14.02 13.14 14.33
CA LEU A 12 -14.65 12.00 13.66
C LEU A 12 -14.59 10.72 14.51
N SER A 13 -15.71 10.02 14.55
CA SER A 13 -15.79 8.69 15.16
C SER A 13 -14.93 7.68 14.38
N GLY A 14 -14.56 6.55 15.00
CA GLY A 14 -13.64 5.56 14.41
C GLY A 14 -14.03 5.12 12.99
N ASP A 15 -15.33 4.89 12.76
CA ASP A 15 -15.85 4.48 11.46
C ASP A 15 -15.75 5.60 10.41
N GLU A 16 -15.95 6.87 10.79
CA GLU A 16 -15.87 8.00 9.86
C GLU A 16 -14.43 8.37 9.51
N ALA A 17 -13.51 8.23 10.48
CA ALA A 17 -12.08 8.42 10.25
C ALA A 17 -11.52 7.34 9.32
N ASP A 18 -11.97 6.10 9.46
CA ASP A 18 -11.57 4.99 8.59
C ASP A 18 -12.16 5.12 7.19
N LEU A 19 -13.42 5.55 7.07
CA LEU A 19 -14.03 5.89 5.77
C LEU A 19 -13.33 7.07 5.08
N GLN A 20 -12.91 8.08 5.83
CA GLN A 20 -12.14 9.21 5.28
C GLN A 20 -10.75 8.76 4.80
N LYS A 21 -10.10 7.82 5.50
CA LYS A 21 -8.82 7.22 5.06
C LYS A 21 -8.98 6.36 3.82
N MET A 22 -10.07 5.61 3.71
CA MET A 22 -10.42 4.90 2.48
C MET A 22 -10.61 5.88 1.31
N ALA A 23 -11.28 7.02 1.54
CA ALA A 23 -11.55 8.02 0.52
C ALA A 23 -10.31 8.84 0.10
N GLN A 24 -9.40 9.17 1.02
CA GLN A 24 -8.16 9.88 0.71
C GLN A 24 -7.13 8.99 0.01
N GLY A 25 -7.22 7.67 0.22
CA GLY A 25 -6.34 6.68 -0.35
C GLY A 25 -5.03 6.51 0.43
N ALA A 26 -4.52 5.29 0.48
CA ALA A 26 -3.44 4.89 1.38
C ALA A 26 -2.11 5.63 1.12
N LEU A 27 -1.80 5.97 -0.14
CA LEU A 27 -0.61 6.77 -0.45
C LEU A 27 -0.74 8.21 0.05
N THR A 28 -1.92 8.81 -0.08
CA THR A 28 -2.18 10.16 0.45
C THR A 28 -2.07 10.15 1.97
N THR A 29 -2.58 9.12 2.63
CA THR A 29 -2.43 8.94 4.08
C THR A 29 -0.96 8.80 4.46
N GLU A 30 -0.18 7.96 3.77
CA GLU A 30 1.26 7.82 4.03
C GLU A 30 2.02 9.13 3.81
N LEU A 31 1.62 9.96 2.85
CA LEU A 31 2.21 11.28 2.61
C LEU A 31 1.78 12.35 3.63
N ALA A 32 0.58 12.22 4.21
CA ALA A 32 0.08 13.16 5.22
C ALA A 32 0.69 12.92 6.61
N ARG A 33 1.21 11.71 6.86
CA ARG A 33 1.82 11.33 8.14
C ARG A 33 3.10 12.10 8.43
N LYS A 34 3.24 12.54 9.69
CA LYS A 34 4.45 13.21 10.19
C LYS A 34 5.66 12.27 10.21
N ASP A 35 5.42 10.98 10.41
CA ASP A 35 6.41 9.91 10.46
C ASP A 35 6.49 9.12 9.14
N SER A 36 6.10 9.76 8.02
CA SER A 36 6.08 9.13 6.69
C SER A 36 7.43 8.52 6.33
N THR A 37 7.41 7.24 5.96
CA THR A 37 8.60 6.55 5.46
C THR A 37 9.07 7.18 4.15
N ILE A 38 8.13 7.69 3.35
CA ILE A 38 8.42 8.36 2.08
C ILE A 38 9.20 9.65 2.32
N TRP A 39 8.72 10.51 3.22
CA TRP A 39 9.43 11.77 3.54
C TRP A 39 10.79 11.52 4.19
N SER A 40 10.87 10.55 5.10
CA SER A 40 12.15 10.17 5.73
C SER A 40 13.17 9.67 4.70
N ALA A 41 12.73 8.88 3.71
CA ALA A 41 13.63 8.40 2.66
C ALA A 41 14.11 9.54 1.74
N ILE A 42 13.21 10.45 1.35
CA ILE A 42 13.54 11.62 0.52
C ILE A 42 14.53 12.54 1.26
N ASP A 43 14.26 12.86 2.53
CA ASP A 43 15.14 13.69 3.36
C ASP A 43 16.53 13.06 3.50
N GLY A 44 16.57 11.74 3.74
CA GLY A 44 17.83 10.98 3.78
C GLY A 44 18.62 11.05 2.48
N MET A 45 17.96 10.95 1.31
CA MET A 45 18.62 11.10 0.01
C MET A 45 19.17 12.52 -0.19
N LEU A 46 18.39 13.55 0.15
CA LEU A 46 18.81 14.96 0.04
C LEU A 46 20.01 15.26 0.94
N HIS A 47 19.99 14.77 2.19
CA HIS A 47 21.11 14.92 3.11
C HIS A 47 22.36 14.19 2.61
N ALA A 48 22.22 12.96 2.09
CA ALA A 48 23.33 12.21 1.53
C ALA A 48 23.96 12.94 0.33
N ALA A 49 23.13 13.44 -0.59
CA ALA A 49 23.58 14.21 -1.74
C ALA A 49 24.31 15.50 -1.33
N THR A 50 23.75 16.25 -0.39
CA THR A 50 24.37 17.50 0.12
C THR A 50 25.71 17.23 0.81
N LYS A 51 25.78 16.16 1.60
CA LYS A 51 27.01 15.73 2.28
C LYS A 51 28.07 15.28 1.28
N ALA A 52 27.69 14.49 0.28
CA ALA A 52 28.59 14.06 -0.79
C ALA A 52 29.14 15.26 -1.55
N MET A 53 28.28 16.20 -1.96
CA MET A 53 28.68 17.42 -2.68
C MET A 53 29.67 18.27 -1.85
N SER A 54 29.42 18.42 -0.55
CA SER A 54 30.31 19.15 0.35
C SER A 54 31.65 18.42 0.53
N SER A 55 31.63 17.09 0.66
CA SER A 55 32.83 16.26 0.85
C SER A 55 33.67 16.16 -0.43
N MET A 56 33.06 16.34 -1.60
CA MET A 56 33.77 16.38 -2.88
C MET A 56 34.58 17.67 -3.08
N LYS A 57 34.22 18.76 -2.39
CA LYS A 57 34.90 20.06 -2.53
C LYS A 57 36.32 19.97 -1.98
N GLY A 58 37.31 19.96 -2.89
CA GLY A 58 38.72 19.85 -2.54
C GLY A 58 39.23 18.41 -2.38
N ALA A 59 38.38 17.40 -2.59
CA ALA A 59 38.80 16.00 -2.61
C ALA A 59 39.52 15.64 -3.91
N GLY A 60 40.57 14.82 -3.82
CA GLY A 60 41.23 14.22 -4.99
C GLY A 60 40.36 13.14 -5.66
N LYS A 61 40.73 12.73 -6.88
CA LYS A 61 39.93 11.80 -7.72
C LYS A 61 39.55 10.49 -6.99
N ASP A 62 40.49 9.87 -6.29
CA ASP A 62 40.24 8.60 -5.59
C ASP A 62 39.28 8.77 -4.40
N ALA A 63 39.38 9.90 -3.70
CA ALA A 63 38.46 10.24 -2.61
C ALA A 63 37.06 10.57 -3.14
N GLN A 64 36.97 11.28 -4.27
CA GLN A 64 35.70 11.54 -4.95
C GLN A 64 35.01 10.23 -5.39
N ALA A 65 35.75 9.26 -5.93
CA ALA A 65 35.20 7.97 -6.31
C ALA A 65 34.57 7.23 -5.11
N LYS A 66 35.27 7.18 -3.97
CA LYS A 66 34.73 6.58 -2.73
C LYS A 66 33.50 7.32 -2.19
N ILE A 67 33.50 8.66 -2.27
CA ILE A 67 32.33 9.47 -1.86
C ILE A 67 31.12 9.14 -2.76
N MET A 68 31.31 9.00 -4.07
CA MET A 68 30.25 8.65 -5.01
C MET A 68 29.74 7.23 -4.81
N GLU A 69 30.62 6.27 -4.52
CA GLU A 69 30.23 4.89 -4.20
C GLU A 69 29.38 4.83 -2.92
N GLY A 70 29.79 5.54 -1.86
CA GLY A 70 29.00 5.64 -0.63
C GLY A 70 27.66 6.35 -0.83
N LEU A 71 27.62 7.38 -1.69
CA LEU A 71 26.37 8.03 -2.09
C LEU A 71 25.46 7.05 -2.83
N GLN A 72 26.00 6.28 -3.79
CA GLN A 72 25.23 5.28 -4.54
C GLN A 72 24.60 4.25 -3.59
N GLY A 73 25.38 3.67 -2.66
CA GLY A 73 24.85 2.73 -1.67
C GLY A 73 23.70 3.34 -0.86
N THR A 74 23.89 4.57 -0.36
CA THR A 74 22.85 5.27 0.40
C THR A 74 21.59 5.52 -0.43
N LEU A 75 21.73 5.96 -1.68
CA LEU A 75 20.60 6.19 -2.57
C LEU A 75 19.86 4.88 -2.89
N SER A 76 20.58 3.78 -3.12
CA SER A 76 20.01 2.46 -3.35
C SER A 76 19.19 1.97 -2.15
N ASP A 77 19.73 2.07 -0.94
CA ASP A 77 19.03 1.67 0.29
C ASP A 77 17.75 2.48 0.51
N ARG A 78 17.82 3.80 0.26
CA ARG A 78 16.64 4.69 0.38
C ARG A 78 15.63 4.44 -0.72
N ALA A 79 16.06 4.10 -1.93
CA ALA A 79 15.16 3.74 -3.03
C ALA A 79 14.41 2.44 -2.71
N LEU A 80 15.09 1.45 -2.11
CA LEU A 80 14.45 0.23 -1.63
C LEU A 80 13.41 0.54 -0.52
N ALA A 81 13.74 1.43 0.42
CA ALA A 81 12.79 1.87 1.43
C ALA A 81 11.54 2.54 0.83
N LEU A 82 11.71 3.40 -0.20
CA LEU A 82 10.60 4.02 -0.94
C LEU A 82 9.74 2.99 -1.67
N GLN A 83 10.38 2.04 -2.34
CA GLN A 83 9.68 0.95 -3.03
C GLN A 83 8.83 0.16 -2.04
N ASN A 84 9.39 -0.22 -0.89
CA ASN A 84 8.69 -0.96 0.14
C ASN A 84 7.52 -0.15 0.76
N ALA A 85 7.71 1.15 1.01
CA ALA A 85 6.66 2.01 1.52
C ALA A 85 5.50 2.13 0.51
N THR A 86 5.82 2.37 -0.76
CA THR A 86 4.83 2.45 -1.85
C THR A 86 4.09 1.12 -2.02
N ALA A 87 4.80 -0.01 -1.99
CA ALA A 87 4.20 -1.34 -2.10
C ALA A 87 3.22 -1.62 -0.95
N ARG A 88 3.57 -1.24 0.29
CA ARG A 88 2.66 -1.35 1.44
C ARG A 88 1.42 -0.48 1.27
N ALA A 89 1.59 0.78 0.86
CA ALA A 89 0.47 1.69 0.64
C ALA A 89 -0.45 1.17 -0.48
N ASN A 90 0.10 0.65 -1.58
CA ASN A 90 -0.71 0.05 -2.65
C ASN A 90 -1.50 -1.16 -2.16
N LYS A 91 -0.88 -2.05 -1.37
CA LYS A 91 -1.56 -3.21 -0.80
C LYS A 91 -2.71 -2.79 0.14
N GLU A 92 -2.48 -1.74 0.93
CA GLU A 92 -3.52 -1.18 1.78
C GLU A 92 -4.67 -0.58 0.95
N GLN A 93 -4.34 0.10 -0.15
CA GLN A 93 -5.34 0.63 -1.08
C GLN A 93 -6.17 -0.49 -1.73
N GLU A 94 -5.55 -1.61 -2.10
CA GLU A 94 -6.25 -2.79 -2.61
C GLU A 94 -7.24 -3.31 -1.57
N ARG A 95 -6.80 -3.45 -0.30
CA ARG A 95 -7.67 -3.88 0.81
C ARG A 95 -8.86 -2.94 1.02
N HIS A 96 -8.62 -1.64 1.09
CA HIS A 96 -9.70 -0.64 1.20
C HIS A 96 -10.67 -0.71 0.02
N SER A 97 -10.16 -0.93 -1.19
CA SER A 97 -11.00 -1.05 -2.39
C SER A 97 -11.87 -2.32 -2.34
N GLU A 98 -11.32 -3.42 -1.82
CA GLU A 98 -12.04 -4.68 -1.57
C GLU A 98 -13.14 -4.51 -0.52
N GLU A 99 -12.83 -3.91 0.63
CA GLU A 99 -13.78 -3.67 1.72
C GLU A 99 -14.89 -2.68 1.32
N TYR A 100 -14.54 -1.61 0.60
CA TYR A 100 -15.52 -0.65 0.11
C TYR A 100 -16.49 -1.29 -0.90
N LEU A 101 -15.98 -2.07 -1.87
CA LEU A 101 -16.83 -2.80 -2.80
C LEU A 101 -17.75 -3.79 -2.07
N LEU A 102 -17.21 -4.53 -1.10
CA LEU A 102 -18.00 -5.45 -0.28
C LEU A 102 -19.12 -4.71 0.45
N GLY A 103 -18.80 -3.57 1.08
CA GLY A 103 -19.77 -2.70 1.74
C GLY A 103 -20.88 -2.23 0.79
N LEU A 104 -20.53 -1.75 -0.40
CA LEU A 104 -21.50 -1.34 -1.42
C LEU A 104 -22.43 -2.49 -1.83
N LEU A 105 -21.88 -3.67 -2.09
CA LEU A 105 -22.66 -4.84 -2.49
C LEU A 105 -23.57 -5.34 -1.37
N MET A 106 -23.13 -5.28 -0.12
CA MET A 106 -23.95 -5.62 1.05
C MET A 106 -25.07 -4.59 1.26
N GLN A 107 -24.75 -3.30 1.20
CA GLN A 107 -25.71 -2.21 1.40
C GLN A 107 -26.85 -2.26 0.39
N HIS A 108 -26.54 -2.57 -0.88
CA HIS A 108 -27.52 -2.56 -1.96
C HIS A 108 -27.96 -3.95 -2.42
N GLN A 109 -27.74 -5.00 -1.61
CA GLN A 109 -28.03 -6.39 -1.98
C GLN A 109 -29.48 -6.62 -2.42
N LYS A 110 -30.43 -5.89 -1.83
CA LYS A 110 -31.88 -5.99 -2.11
C LYS A 110 -32.38 -4.96 -3.13
N GLU A 111 -31.60 -3.90 -3.37
CA GLU A 111 -32.03 -2.75 -4.17
C GLU A 111 -31.48 -2.80 -5.60
N TRP A 112 -30.26 -3.29 -5.78
CA TRP A 112 -29.62 -3.37 -7.08
C TRP A 112 -29.96 -4.68 -7.77
N SER A 113 -30.30 -4.58 -9.06
CA SER A 113 -30.34 -5.75 -9.93
C SER A 113 -28.97 -6.42 -9.98
N GLU A 114 -28.94 -7.72 -10.26
CA GLU A 114 -27.70 -8.49 -10.45
C GLU A 114 -26.79 -7.84 -11.51
N GLU A 115 -27.37 -7.33 -12.60
CA GLU A 115 -26.65 -6.58 -13.63
C GLU A 115 -25.96 -5.33 -13.07
N LYS A 116 -26.67 -4.56 -12.23
CA LYS A 116 -26.08 -3.36 -11.61
C LYS A 116 -24.96 -3.74 -10.65
N GLN A 117 -25.11 -4.80 -9.86
CA GLN A 117 -24.06 -5.29 -8.97
C GLN A 117 -22.81 -5.74 -9.76
N LEU A 118 -23.00 -6.43 -10.90
CA LEU A 118 -21.91 -6.85 -11.79
C LEU A 118 -21.21 -5.67 -12.45
N ASN A 119 -21.96 -4.66 -12.88
CA ASN A 119 -21.39 -3.45 -13.49
C ASN A 119 -20.56 -2.66 -12.48
N VAL A 120 -21.08 -2.45 -11.27
CA VAL A 120 -20.29 -1.81 -10.20
C VAL A 120 -19.05 -2.64 -9.90
N THR A 121 -19.15 -3.96 -9.78
CA THR A 121 -17.97 -4.83 -9.57
C THR A 121 -16.92 -4.66 -10.68
N ARG A 122 -17.36 -4.43 -11.94
CA ARG A 122 -16.46 -4.22 -13.08
C ARG A 122 -15.65 -2.93 -12.98
N ASP A 123 -16.20 -1.88 -12.38
CA ASP A 123 -15.49 -0.61 -12.17
C ASP A 123 -14.30 -0.75 -11.21
N PHE A 124 -14.31 -1.78 -10.35
CA PHE A 124 -13.26 -2.05 -9.36
C PHE A 124 -12.16 -3.00 -9.85
N VAL A 125 -12.28 -3.62 -11.03
CA VAL A 125 -11.36 -4.68 -11.51
C VAL A 125 -9.90 -4.26 -11.60
N ARG A 126 -9.64 -2.96 -11.79
CA ARG A 126 -8.28 -2.41 -11.84
C ARG A 126 -7.61 -2.44 -10.47
N ASP A 127 -8.34 -2.03 -9.44
CA ASP A 127 -7.81 -1.71 -8.11
C ASP A 127 -8.18 -2.78 -7.06
N CYS A 128 -9.03 -3.74 -7.42
CA CYS A 128 -9.52 -4.82 -6.57
C CYS A 128 -9.33 -6.18 -7.29
N PRO A 129 -8.26 -6.92 -6.97
CA PRO A 129 -8.04 -8.22 -7.60
C PRO A 129 -9.13 -9.24 -7.25
N ALA A 130 -9.79 -9.11 -6.09
CA ALA A 130 -10.91 -9.96 -5.71
C ALA A 130 -12.13 -9.73 -6.60
N ALA A 131 -12.39 -8.49 -7.02
CA ALA A 131 -13.45 -8.18 -7.99
C ALA A 131 -13.17 -8.82 -9.36
N ARG A 132 -11.90 -8.80 -9.79
CA ARG A 132 -11.49 -9.47 -11.03
C ARG A 132 -11.75 -10.98 -10.97
N GLU A 133 -11.35 -11.62 -9.88
CA GLU A 133 -11.56 -13.05 -9.69
C GLU A 133 -13.06 -13.39 -9.55
N LEU A 134 -13.82 -12.54 -8.86
CA LEU A 134 -15.26 -12.68 -8.74
C LEU A 134 -15.92 -12.69 -10.11
N LEU A 135 -15.63 -11.72 -10.98
CA LEU A 135 -16.23 -11.66 -12.32
C LEU A 135 -15.86 -12.86 -13.21
N GLN A 136 -14.71 -13.50 -12.98
CA GLN A 136 -14.29 -14.70 -13.71
C GLN A 136 -15.01 -15.97 -13.23
N ARG A 137 -15.37 -16.03 -11.95
CA ARG A 137 -15.87 -17.26 -11.28
C ARG A 137 -17.36 -17.22 -10.97
N HIS A 138 -17.96 -16.03 -10.99
CA HIS A 138 -19.33 -15.79 -10.59
C HIS A 138 -20.31 -16.63 -11.43
N ARG A 139 -21.28 -17.24 -10.74
CA ARG A 139 -22.36 -17.99 -11.38
C ARG A 139 -23.66 -17.23 -11.18
N ALA A 140 -24.39 -17.03 -12.28
CA ALA A 140 -25.67 -16.33 -12.27
C ALA A 140 -26.61 -16.88 -11.19
N GLY A 141 -27.29 -15.98 -10.47
CA GLY A 141 -28.22 -16.32 -9.40
C GLY A 141 -27.60 -16.56 -8.02
N LYS A 142 -26.29 -16.40 -7.86
CA LYS A 142 -25.66 -16.35 -6.54
C LYS A 142 -25.48 -14.90 -6.07
N PRO A 143 -25.50 -14.62 -4.76
CA PRO A 143 -25.25 -13.27 -4.27
C PRO A 143 -23.76 -12.92 -4.40
N LEU A 144 -23.44 -11.76 -4.99
CA LEU A 144 -22.05 -11.33 -5.22
C LEU A 144 -21.30 -11.03 -3.92
N ALA A 145 -21.94 -10.38 -2.94
CA ALA A 145 -21.26 -9.95 -1.71
C ALA A 145 -20.66 -11.12 -0.90
N PRO A 146 -21.40 -12.23 -0.63
CA PRO A 146 -20.83 -13.40 0.03
C PRO A 146 -19.74 -14.11 -0.77
N GLU A 147 -19.84 -14.13 -2.11
CA GLU A 147 -18.78 -14.69 -2.95
C GLU A 147 -17.51 -13.84 -2.92
N LEU A 148 -17.64 -12.51 -2.92
CA LEU A 148 -16.52 -11.58 -2.75
C LEU A 148 -15.84 -11.76 -1.38
N ALA A 149 -16.61 -11.82 -0.30
CA ALA A 149 -16.09 -12.03 1.04
C ALA A 149 -15.30 -13.35 1.15
N ALA A 150 -15.82 -14.45 0.58
CA ALA A 150 -15.12 -15.72 0.56
C ALA A 150 -13.79 -15.67 -0.22
N LEU A 151 -13.73 -14.90 -1.32
CA LEU A 151 -12.50 -14.67 -2.06
C LEU A 151 -11.48 -13.89 -1.22
N MET A 152 -11.90 -12.81 -0.57
CA MET A 152 -11.05 -12.00 0.32
C MET A 152 -10.47 -12.86 1.46
N ASP A 153 -11.30 -13.64 2.14
CA ASP A 153 -10.87 -14.54 3.23
C ASP A 153 -9.86 -15.58 2.74
N SER A 154 -10.12 -16.19 1.59
CA SER A 154 -9.22 -17.21 1.02
C SER A 154 -7.84 -16.64 0.71
N ARG A 155 -7.78 -15.39 0.23
CA ARG A 155 -6.53 -14.71 -0.10
C ARG A 155 -5.76 -14.33 1.15
N GLN A 156 -6.43 -13.81 2.18
CA GLN A 156 -5.80 -13.53 3.47
C GLN A 156 -5.23 -14.81 4.11
N ALA A 157 -5.95 -15.93 4.03
CA ALA A 157 -5.48 -17.21 4.55
C ALA A 157 -4.21 -17.73 3.84
N VAL A 158 -4.11 -17.55 2.51
CA VAL A 158 -2.90 -17.90 1.74
C VAL A 158 -1.71 -17.06 2.19
N GLU A 159 -1.90 -15.75 2.36
CA GLU A 159 -0.83 -14.87 2.83
C GLU A 159 -0.35 -15.21 4.25
N ALA A 160 -1.28 -15.52 5.16
CA ALA A 160 -0.94 -15.92 6.52
C ALA A 160 -0.07 -17.19 6.52
N LYS A 161 -0.45 -18.20 5.73
CA LYS A 161 0.33 -19.45 5.59
C LYS A 161 1.73 -19.22 5.02
N ALA A 162 1.85 -18.36 4.00
CA ALA A 162 3.16 -18.03 3.43
C ALA A 162 4.08 -17.35 4.45
N LYS A 163 3.54 -16.44 5.28
CA LYS A 163 4.30 -15.81 6.38
C LYS A 163 4.78 -16.84 7.40
N THR A 164 3.92 -17.77 7.82
CA THR A 164 4.30 -18.82 8.77
C THR A 164 5.42 -19.70 8.23
N LEU A 165 5.32 -20.13 6.96
CA LEU A 165 6.36 -20.93 6.29
C LEU A 165 7.70 -20.19 6.22
N PHE A 166 7.67 -18.89 5.91
CA PHE A 166 8.89 -18.09 5.85
C PHE A 166 9.55 -17.94 7.23
N LEU A 167 8.77 -17.71 8.29
CA LEU A 167 9.28 -17.65 9.66
C LEU A 167 9.91 -18.98 10.08
N GLN A 168 9.22 -20.10 9.82
CA GLN A 168 9.75 -21.44 10.10
C GLN A 168 11.07 -21.70 9.35
N LEU A 169 11.18 -21.26 8.10
CA LEU A 169 12.41 -21.38 7.33
C LEU A 169 13.54 -20.50 7.90
N ALA A 170 13.25 -19.26 8.27
CA ALA A 170 14.23 -18.34 8.86
C ALA A 170 14.75 -18.87 10.21
N ASP A 171 13.88 -19.41 11.05
CA ASP A 171 14.25 -20.02 12.33
C ASP A 171 15.17 -21.24 12.09
N SER A 172 14.84 -22.10 11.11
CA SER A 172 15.66 -23.28 10.77
C SER A 172 17.07 -22.96 10.22
N LEU A 173 17.28 -21.74 9.71
CA LEU A 173 18.57 -21.27 9.20
C LEU A 173 19.44 -20.63 10.29
N ASN A 174 18.84 -20.12 11.37
CA ASN A 174 19.55 -19.52 12.51
C ASN A 174 19.98 -20.55 13.57
N GLU A 175 19.52 -21.81 13.50
CA GLU A 175 19.91 -22.91 14.40
C GLU A 175 21.16 -23.70 13.92
N LYS A 176 21.89 -23.22 12.91
CA LYS A 176 23.16 -23.81 12.42
C LYS A 176 24.35 -22.90 12.68
#